data_AF-A0A0N4X4W6-F1
#
_entry.id   AF-A0A0N4X4W6-F1
#
_cell.length_a   1.000
_cell.length_b   1.000
_cell.length_c   1.000
_cell.angle_alpha   90.00
_cell.angle_beta   90.00
_cell.angle_gamma   90.00
#
_symmetry.space_group_name_H-M   'P 1'
#
loop_
_entity.id
_entity.type
_entity.pdbx_description
1 polymer ?
#
loop_
_entity_poly.entity_id
_entity_poly.type
_entity_poly.pdbx_seq_one_letter_code
_entity_poly.pdbx_strand_id
1 'polypeptide(L)'
;MPRYGLPLRSELIPSRSLFDPSSLFPMFDQPKPQHSYIGLIAMAILSSPDKKMVLSEVYEWIMMHYPYFRTRGSGWRNSIRHNLSLNDCFVKAGRAANGKGHYWAVHPACLRDFERGDFRRRRAQRKVQKLRIIFPASFLISFLKIVLMGGRHLK
;
A
#
# COMPACT_ATOMS: atom_id res chain seq x y z
N MET A 1 12.60 -77.62 -16.81
CA MET A 1 12.81 -77.00 -18.15
C MET A 1 11.63 -77.36 -19.04
N PRO A 2 11.17 -76.51 -19.98
CA PRO A 2 11.24 -75.04 -20.09
C PRO A 2 9.78 -74.46 -20.01
N ARG A 3 9.35 -73.25 -20.43
CA ARG A 3 9.93 -71.99 -20.97
C ARG A 3 9.39 -70.77 -20.16
N TYR A 4 9.86 -69.59 -20.52
CA TYR A 4 9.50 -68.23 -20.07
C TYR A 4 8.06 -67.77 -20.40
N GLY A 5 7.58 -66.74 -19.68
CA GLY A 5 6.31 -66.05 -19.99
C GLY A 5 5.98 -64.86 -19.07
N LEU A 6 6.80 -63.81 -19.04
CA LEU A 6 6.46 -62.54 -18.37
C LEU A 6 5.62 -61.63 -19.30
N PRO A 7 4.41 -61.19 -18.91
CA PRO A 7 3.72 -60.10 -19.57
C PRO A 7 4.30 -58.74 -19.16
N LEU A 8 4.19 -57.75 -20.05
CA LEU A 8 4.85 -56.45 -19.92
C LEU A 8 4.30 -55.60 -18.77
N ARG A 9 5.18 -54.78 -18.18
CA ARG A 9 4.87 -53.75 -17.18
C ARG A 9 3.95 -52.68 -17.78
N SER A 10 2.64 -52.84 -17.62
CA SER A 10 1.66 -51.81 -17.96
C SER A 10 1.72 -50.67 -16.94
N GLU A 11 2.27 -49.51 -17.33
CA GLU A 11 2.10 -48.28 -16.58
C GLU A 11 0.67 -47.75 -16.79
N LEU A 12 -0.24 -48.18 -15.93
CA LEU A 12 -1.58 -47.60 -15.87
C LEU A 12 -1.48 -46.17 -15.33
N ILE A 13 -1.50 -45.23 -16.27
CA ILE A 13 -1.61 -43.78 -16.08
C ILE A 13 -2.63 -43.48 -14.98
N PRO A 14 -2.28 -42.69 -13.93
CA PRO A 14 -3.23 -42.31 -12.90
C PRO A 14 -4.42 -41.57 -13.53
N SER A 15 -5.63 -42.11 -13.36
CA SER A 15 -6.88 -41.55 -13.87
C SER A 15 -7.34 -40.30 -13.10
N ARG A 16 -6.47 -39.29 -13.03
CA ARG A 16 -6.86 -37.95 -12.61
C ARG A 16 -7.85 -37.40 -13.63
N SER A 17 -9.07 -37.18 -13.16
CA SER A 17 -10.18 -36.59 -13.91
C SER A 17 -9.73 -35.30 -14.61
N LEU A 18 -9.66 -35.32 -15.94
CA LEU A 18 -9.37 -34.13 -16.77
C LEU A 18 -10.48 -33.06 -16.68
N PHE A 19 -11.61 -33.42 -16.07
CA PHE A 19 -12.69 -32.51 -15.68
C PHE A 19 -12.71 -32.31 -14.16
N ASP A 20 -11.71 -31.60 -13.63
CA ASP A 20 -11.87 -30.87 -12.36
C ASP A 20 -12.25 -29.40 -12.70
N PRO A 21 -13.50 -28.97 -12.49
CA PRO A 21 -13.90 -27.57 -12.75
C PRO A 21 -13.09 -26.54 -11.97
N SER A 22 -12.52 -26.91 -10.82
CA SER A 22 -11.65 -26.05 -10.01
C SER A 22 -10.38 -25.65 -10.77
N SER A 23 -9.85 -26.57 -11.60
CA SER A 23 -8.65 -26.35 -12.42
C SER A 23 -8.86 -25.42 -13.62
N LEU A 24 -10.11 -25.24 -14.08
CA LEU A 24 -10.47 -24.34 -15.17
C LEU A 24 -10.70 -22.88 -14.72
N PHE A 25 -10.86 -22.65 -13.41
CA PHE A 25 -11.17 -21.33 -12.86
C PHE A 25 -10.19 -20.77 -11.79
N PRO A 26 -8.85 -20.96 -11.90
CA PRO A 26 -7.87 -20.47 -10.91
C PRO A 26 -7.75 -18.94 -10.82
N MET A 27 -8.49 -18.18 -11.64
CA MET A 27 -8.49 -16.72 -11.62
C MET A 27 -9.29 -16.10 -10.47
N PHE A 28 -10.26 -16.81 -9.87
CA PHE A 28 -11.19 -16.18 -8.92
C PHE A 28 -10.69 -16.09 -7.48
N ASP A 29 -9.94 -17.09 -6.99
CA ASP A 29 -9.46 -17.11 -5.59
C ASP A 29 -7.98 -16.73 -5.49
N GLN A 30 -7.66 -15.55 -6.01
CA GLN A 30 -6.36 -14.91 -5.85
C GLN A 30 -6.07 -14.69 -4.35
N PRO A 31 -4.92 -15.15 -3.81
CA PRO A 31 -4.71 -15.21 -2.37
C PRO A 31 -4.73 -13.81 -1.73
N LYS A 32 -5.37 -13.72 -0.55
CA LYS A 32 -5.42 -12.49 0.24
C LYS A 32 -3.99 -11.99 0.53
N PRO A 33 -3.65 -10.73 0.18
CA PRO A 33 -2.31 -10.21 0.43
C PRO A 33 -1.94 -10.23 1.91
N GLN A 34 -0.72 -10.68 2.21
CA GLN A 34 -0.16 -10.70 3.57
C GLN A 34 0.13 -9.28 4.09
N HIS A 35 0.30 -8.31 3.18
CA HIS A 35 0.51 -6.89 3.51
C HIS A 35 -0.74 -6.25 4.13
N SER A 36 -0.55 -5.58 5.27
CA SER A 36 -1.58 -4.73 5.87
C SER A 36 -1.93 -3.54 4.95
N TYR A 37 -3.10 -2.92 5.15
CA TYR A 37 -3.49 -1.71 4.42
C TYR A 37 -2.45 -0.57 4.49
N ILE A 38 -1.70 -0.46 5.60
CA ILE A 38 -0.60 0.51 5.73
C ILE A 38 0.52 0.18 4.73
N GLY A 39 0.90 -1.10 4.59
CA GLY A 39 1.89 -1.54 3.60
C GLY A 39 1.40 -1.34 2.17
N LEU A 40 0.14 -1.68 1.88
CA LEU A 40 -0.46 -1.50 0.55
C LEU A 40 -0.46 -0.02 0.11
N ILE A 41 -0.86 0.89 1.00
CA ILE A 41 -0.84 2.34 0.75
C ILE A 41 0.61 2.84 0.62
N ALA A 42 1.52 2.38 1.47
CA ALA A 42 2.93 2.78 1.43
C ALA A 42 3.61 2.37 0.10
N MET A 43 3.42 1.14 -0.36
CA MET A 43 3.98 0.67 -1.65
C MET A 43 3.39 1.44 -2.84
N ALA A 44 2.08 1.72 -2.83
CA ALA A 44 1.45 2.54 -3.85
C ALA A 44 2.09 3.94 -3.94
N ILE A 45 2.15 4.66 -2.82
CA ILE A 45 2.75 6.00 -2.75
C ILE A 45 4.25 5.99 -3.09
N LEU A 46 5.02 4.99 -2.64
CA LEU A 46 6.46 4.89 -2.92
C LEU A 46 6.77 4.52 -4.37
N SER A 47 5.83 3.90 -5.09
CA SER A 47 5.98 3.58 -6.51
C SER A 47 5.87 4.79 -7.44
N SER A 48 5.18 5.87 -7.03
CA SER A 48 5.09 7.08 -7.86
C SER A 48 6.43 7.84 -7.87
N PRO A 49 6.76 8.59 -8.96
CA PRO A 49 8.00 9.38 -9.02
C PRO A 49 8.01 10.43 -7.90
N ASP A 50 6.92 11.19 -7.76
CA ASP A 50 6.72 12.28 -6.81
C ASP A 50 6.58 11.85 -5.32
N LYS A 51 6.60 10.55 -5.01
CA LYS A 51 6.33 9.98 -3.68
C LYS A 51 5.02 10.47 -3.03
N LYS A 52 4.05 10.80 -3.88
CA LYS A 52 2.69 11.23 -3.55
C LYS A 52 1.69 10.61 -4.52
N MET A 53 0.45 10.39 -4.10
CA MET A 53 -0.60 9.74 -4.91
C MET A 53 -1.99 10.20 -4.45
N VAL A 54 -2.98 10.33 -5.34
CA VAL A 54 -4.37 10.63 -4.94
C VAL A 54 -5.15 9.36 -4.56
N LEU A 55 -6.29 9.53 -3.89
CA LEU A 55 -7.07 8.41 -3.36
C LEU A 55 -7.60 7.43 -4.44
N SER A 56 -7.88 7.90 -5.67
CA SER A 56 -8.30 7.03 -6.78
C SER A 56 -7.15 6.17 -7.29
N GLU A 57 -5.99 6.78 -7.54
CA GLU A 57 -4.75 6.10 -7.94
C GLU A 57 -4.33 5.03 -6.91
N VAL A 58 -4.51 5.27 -5.60
CA VAL A 58 -4.28 4.25 -4.56
C VAL A 58 -5.23 3.05 -4.71
N TYR A 59 -6.50 3.26 -5.06
CA TYR A 59 -7.41 2.14 -5.34
C TYR A 59 -6.99 1.38 -6.61
N GLU A 60 -6.66 2.10 -7.68
CA GLU A 60 -6.27 1.55 -8.98
C GLU A 60 -4.98 0.74 -8.88
N TRP A 61 -3.94 1.29 -8.26
CA TRP A 61 -2.68 0.61 -7.99
C TRP A 61 -2.88 -0.69 -7.19
N ILE A 62 -3.71 -0.66 -6.15
CA ILE A 62 -4.01 -1.86 -5.34
C ILE A 62 -4.77 -2.91 -6.17
N MET A 63 -5.73 -2.52 -7.00
CA MET A 63 -6.44 -3.44 -7.89
C MET A 63 -5.54 -3.99 -9.01
N MET A 64 -4.57 -3.23 -9.49
CA MET A 64 -3.57 -3.69 -10.46
C MET A 64 -2.68 -4.78 -9.86
N HIS A 65 -1.98 -4.47 -8.76
CA HIS A 65 -0.96 -5.34 -8.16
C HIS A 65 -1.53 -6.49 -7.32
N TYR A 66 -2.75 -6.35 -6.80
CA TYR A 66 -3.41 -7.35 -5.96
C TYR A 66 -4.84 -7.62 -6.46
N PRO A 67 -5.01 -8.47 -7.51
CA PRO A 67 -6.30 -8.70 -8.15
C PRO A 67 -7.42 -9.21 -7.21
N TYR A 68 -7.06 -9.82 -6.07
CA TYR A 68 -7.94 -10.10 -4.93
C TYR A 68 -8.91 -8.96 -4.58
N PHE A 69 -8.50 -7.69 -4.70
CA PHE A 69 -9.36 -6.54 -4.36
C PHE A 69 -10.37 -6.17 -5.45
N ARG A 70 -10.30 -6.75 -6.66
CA ARG A 70 -11.25 -6.51 -7.75
C ARG A 70 -12.62 -7.10 -7.47
N THR A 71 -12.68 -8.29 -6.87
CA THR A 71 -13.92 -9.04 -6.58
C THR A 71 -14.50 -8.76 -5.18
N ARG A 72 -13.69 -8.26 -4.23
CA ARG A 72 -14.06 -8.07 -2.81
C ARG A 72 -14.96 -6.85 -2.52
N GLY A 73 -15.74 -6.40 -3.49
CA GLY A 73 -16.68 -5.28 -3.35
C GLY A 73 -16.04 -3.94 -2.97
N SER A 74 -16.83 -3.02 -2.42
CA SER A 74 -16.39 -1.65 -2.08
C SER A 74 -15.82 -1.48 -0.67
N GLY A 75 -16.04 -2.45 0.24
CA GLY A 75 -15.77 -2.31 1.68
C GLY A 75 -14.30 -1.99 2.01
N TRP A 76 -13.35 -2.63 1.32
CA TRP A 76 -11.91 -2.39 1.51
C TRP A 76 -11.51 -0.93 1.20
N ARG A 77 -12.20 -0.25 0.28
CA ARG A 77 -11.97 1.17 -0.02
C ARG A 77 -12.26 2.07 1.18
N ASN A 78 -13.17 1.66 2.07
CA ASN A 78 -13.41 2.36 3.33
C ASN A 78 -12.24 2.16 4.31
N SER A 79 -11.70 0.94 4.40
CA SER A 79 -10.51 0.64 5.20
C SER A 79 -9.27 1.43 4.74
N ILE A 80 -9.11 1.67 3.43
CA ILE A 80 -8.05 2.54 2.88
C ILE A 80 -8.23 3.99 3.35
N ARG A 81 -9.42 4.59 3.15
CA ARG A 81 -9.71 5.98 3.61
C ARG A 81 -9.49 6.15 5.11
N HIS A 82 -9.93 5.16 5.90
CA HIS A 82 -9.71 5.13 7.34
C HIS A 82 -8.21 5.10 7.67
N ASN A 83 -7.42 4.23 7.04
CA ASN A 83 -5.98 4.14 7.33
C ASN A 83 -5.19 5.39 6.92
N LEU A 84 -5.58 6.10 5.86
CA LEU A 84 -4.98 7.37 5.47
C LEU A 84 -5.17 8.46 6.54
N SER A 85 -6.34 8.52 7.17
CA SER A 85 -6.65 9.50 8.22
C SER A 85 -6.21 9.07 9.64
N LEU A 86 -6.08 7.77 9.90
CA LEU A 86 -5.78 7.21 11.23
C LEU A 86 -4.27 7.15 11.56
N ASN A 87 -3.40 7.21 10.57
CA ASN A 87 -1.96 6.97 10.74
C ASN A 87 -1.15 8.20 10.35
N ASP A 88 -0.42 8.82 11.29
CA ASP A 88 0.52 9.93 11.04
C ASP A 88 1.65 9.58 10.04
N CYS A 89 1.74 8.32 9.60
CA CYS A 89 2.60 7.88 8.51
C CYS A 89 2.17 8.44 7.15
N PHE A 90 0.93 8.89 7.00
CA PHE A 90 0.38 9.46 5.77
C PHE A 90 -0.05 10.91 6.00
N VAL A 91 0.35 11.80 5.10
CA VAL A 91 0.09 13.25 5.19
C VAL A 91 -0.49 13.79 3.90
N LYS A 92 -1.31 14.85 4.00
CA LYS A 92 -1.89 15.55 2.85
C LYS A 92 -0.85 16.48 2.23
N ALA A 93 -0.34 16.13 1.05
CA ALA A 93 0.67 16.87 0.31
C ALA A 93 0.04 17.91 -0.64
N GLY A 94 -0.87 18.74 -0.13
CA GLY A 94 -1.61 19.73 -0.91
C GLY A 94 -2.81 19.17 -1.69
N ARG A 95 -3.45 20.04 -2.48
CA ARG A 95 -4.62 19.71 -3.32
C ARG A 95 -4.16 19.03 -4.62
N ALA A 96 -4.96 18.10 -5.12
CA ALA A 96 -4.69 17.44 -6.39
C ALA A 96 -4.86 18.41 -7.58
N ALA A 97 -3.96 18.37 -8.57
CA ALA A 97 -4.01 19.28 -9.73
C ALA A 97 -5.29 19.10 -10.57
N ASN A 98 -5.82 17.88 -10.63
CA ASN A 98 -7.10 17.54 -11.26
C ASN A 98 -8.35 17.93 -10.42
N GLY A 99 -8.17 18.64 -9.30
CA GLY A 99 -9.23 19.06 -8.38
C GLY A 99 -9.86 17.96 -7.52
N LYS A 100 -9.58 16.67 -7.79
CA LYS A 100 -10.22 15.48 -7.17
C LYS A 100 -9.62 15.15 -5.80
N GLY A 101 -9.65 16.12 -4.89
CA GLY A 101 -9.23 15.96 -3.50
C GLY A 101 -7.78 16.39 -3.25
N HIS A 102 -7.02 15.55 -2.55
CA HIS A 102 -5.68 15.85 -2.05
C HIS A 102 -4.70 14.75 -2.44
N TYR A 103 -3.44 15.12 -2.65
CA TYR A 103 -2.34 14.15 -2.69
C TYR A 103 -2.08 13.61 -1.28
N TRP A 104 -1.80 12.32 -1.17
CA TRP A 104 -1.29 11.68 0.03
C TRP A 104 0.16 11.27 -0.18
N ALA A 105 1.03 11.60 0.77
CA ALA A 105 2.44 11.25 0.79
C ALA A 105 2.81 10.52 2.07
N VAL A 106 3.93 9.78 2.06
CA VAL A 106 4.50 9.17 3.27
C VAL A 106 5.24 10.23 4.08
N HIS A 107 5.00 10.30 5.39
CA HIS A 107 5.68 11.23 6.28
C HIS A 107 7.21 10.95 6.30
N PRO A 108 8.10 11.96 6.19
CA PRO A 108 9.55 11.75 6.03
C PRO A 108 10.21 10.88 7.12
N ALA A 109 9.72 10.93 8.36
CA ALA A 109 10.23 10.10 9.47
C ALA A 109 9.93 8.60 9.31
N CYS A 110 8.99 8.23 8.43
CA CYS A 110 8.55 6.86 8.14
C CYS A 110 9.09 6.37 6.78
N LEU A 111 9.41 7.28 5.85
CA LEU A 111 9.82 6.98 4.48
C LEU A 111 10.97 5.96 4.43
N ARG A 112 12.08 6.21 5.15
CA ARG A 112 13.23 5.29 5.23
C ARG A 112 12.96 3.94 5.91
N ASP A 113 11.90 3.82 6.70
CA ASP A 113 11.47 2.52 7.24
C ASP A 113 10.65 1.76 6.17
N PHE A 114 9.76 2.46 5.46
CA PHE A 114 8.88 1.89 4.45
C PHE A 114 9.62 1.49 3.15
N GLU A 115 10.64 2.24 2.74
CA GLU A 115 11.56 1.88 1.65
C GLU A 115 12.32 0.57 1.93
N ARG A 116 12.50 0.22 3.22
CA ARG A 116 13.10 -1.04 3.68
C ARG A 116 12.06 -2.12 3.98
N GLY A 117 10.79 -1.89 3.65
CA GLY A 117 9.68 -2.81 3.91
C GLY A 117 9.19 -2.89 5.37
N ASP A 118 9.71 -2.07 6.29
CA ASP A 118 9.28 -2.07 7.70
C ASP A 118 8.00 -1.24 7.89
N PHE A 119 6.88 -1.76 7.38
CA PHE A 119 5.55 -1.16 7.51
C PHE A 119 4.94 -1.24 8.93
N ARG A 120 5.73 -1.56 9.98
CA ARG A 120 5.22 -1.85 11.33
C ARG A 120 4.85 -0.58 12.11
N ARG A 121 3.59 -0.15 11.92
CA ARG A 121 2.85 0.93 12.61
C ARG A 121 3.44 1.43 13.96
N ARG A 122 3.64 0.53 14.94
CA ARG A 122 4.09 0.87 16.31
C ARG A 122 5.46 1.56 16.38
N ARG A 123 6.38 1.32 15.43
CA ARG A 123 7.70 1.99 15.40
C ARG A 123 7.61 3.38 14.76
N ALA A 124 6.89 3.46 13.63
CA ALA A 124 6.68 4.68 12.87
C ALA A 124 5.90 5.75 13.68
N GLN A 125 4.77 5.40 14.30
CA GLN A 125 3.98 6.34 15.11
C GLN A 125 4.78 6.93 16.28
N ARG A 126 5.59 6.12 16.99
CA ARG A 126 6.45 6.62 18.08
C ARG A 126 7.47 7.65 17.61
N LYS A 127 8.02 7.53 16.39
CA LYS A 127 8.91 8.55 15.80
C LYS A 127 8.16 9.86 15.52
N VAL A 128 7.00 9.79 14.86
CA VAL A 128 6.22 11.00 14.52
C VAL A 128 5.69 11.70 15.77
N GLN A 129 5.18 10.95 16.75
CA GLN A 129 4.72 11.51 18.02
C GLN A 129 5.87 12.17 18.80
N LYS A 130 7.08 11.57 18.83
CA LYS A 130 8.26 12.21 19.43
C LYS A 130 8.64 13.51 18.73
N LEU A 131 8.55 13.57 17.39
CA LEU A 131 8.78 14.81 16.63
C LEU A 131 7.73 15.88 16.94
N ARG A 132 6.44 15.51 17.06
CA ARG A 132 5.34 16.44 17.43
C ARG A 132 5.45 16.97 18.87
N ILE A 133 6.20 16.30 19.74
CA ILE A 133 6.47 16.74 21.12
C ILE A 133 7.73 17.62 21.19
N ILE A 134 8.79 17.29 20.45
CA ILE A 134 10.05 18.07 20.42
C ILE A 134 9.87 19.38 19.63
N PHE A 135 9.09 19.34 18.55
CA PHE A 135 8.69 20.53 17.78
C PHE A 135 7.17 20.72 17.90
N PRO A 136 6.69 21.36 18.99
CA PRO A 136 5.29 21.77 19.05
C PRO A 136 5.02 22.79 17.92
N ALA A 137 3.84 22.68 17.30
CA ALA A 137 3.49 23.46 16.10
C ALA A 137 3.53 24.99 16.32
N SER A 138 3.50 25.46 17.56
CA SER A 138 3.69 26.86 17.95
C SER A 138 5.04 27.43 17.50
N PHE A 139 6.13 26.66 17.51
CA PHE A 139 7.48 27.19 17.22
C PHE A 139 7.72 27.44 15.72
N LEU A 140 7.08 26.68 14.83
CA LEU A 140 7.19 26.87 13.38
C LEU A 140 6.43 28.11 12.88
N ILE A 141 5.40 28.55 13.62
CA ILE A 141 4.62 29.76 13.29
C ILE A 141 5.41 31.04 13.61
N SER A 142 6.24 31.01 14.66
CA SER A 142 7.08 32.16 15.06
C SER A 142 8.15 32.51 14.03
N PHE A 143 8.87 31.50 13.51
CA PHE A 143 9.94 31.74 12.52
C PHE A 143 9.41 32.31 11.20
N LEU A 144 8.22 31.86 10.76
CA LEU A 144 7.63 32.33 9.50
C LEU A 144 7.07 33.77 9.60
N LYS A 145 6.68 34.22 10.80
CA LYS A 145 6.23 35.62 11.02
C LYS A 145 7.37 36.64 10.97
N ILE A 146 8.57 36.29 11.47
CA ILE A 146 9.71 37.21 11.52
C ILE A 146 10.19 37.59 10.10
N VAL A 147 10.17 36.65 9.16
CA VAL A 147 10.59 36.90 7.76
C VAL A 147 9.56 37.71 6.96
N LEU A 148 8.26 37.62 7.30
CA LEU A 148 7.18 38.20 6.49
C LEU A 148 6.67 39.58 6.91
N MET A 149 7.10 40.13 8.06
CA MET A 149 6.67 41.46 8.54
C MET A 149 7.78 42.51 8.62
N GLY A 150 9.03 42.18 8.29
CA GLY A 150 10.19 43.09 8.39
C GLY A 150 10.46 43.99 7.18
N GLY A 151 9.46 44.34 6.37
CA GLY A 151 9.70 44.76 4.98
C GLY A 151 8.78 45.81 4.33
N ARG A 152 8.13 46.72 5.09
CA ARG A 152 7.51 47.94 4.52
C ARG A 152 7.62 49.14 5.46
N HIS A 153 8.72 49.87 5.35
CA HIS A 153 8.75 51.26 5.79
C HIS A 153 9.83 52.03 5.02
N LEU A 154 9.40 52.85 4.05
CA LEU A 154 9.86 54.23 3.88
C LEU A 154 8.85 54.97 2.98
N LYS A 155 9.03 56.29 2.87
CA LYS A 155 8.19 57.19 2.05
C LYS A 155 8.76 57.31 0.64
#